data_AF-A0A1N6FWK4-F1
#
_entry.id   AF-A0A1N6FWK4-F1
#
_cell.length_a   1.000
_cell.length_b   1.000
_cell.length_c   1.000
_cell.angle_alpha   90.00
_cell.angle_beta   90.00
_cell.angle_gamma   90.00
#
_symmetry.space_group_name_H-M   'P 1'
#
loop_
_entity.id
_entity.type
_entity.pdbx_description
1 polymer ?
#
loop_
_entity_poly.entity_id
_entity_poly.type
_entity_poly.pdbx_seq_one_letter_code
_entity_poly.pdbx_strand_id
1 'polypeptide(L)'
;MQAFKTLSTTNSNSPAAFIHLFLLIPLFALALLIIIQLSSPPVQASVIEAEKKFDYQGFLVTEVEGISLRTPPEMIPVILEKNSYSQARQATYTKQTQEPGQRKSVYRIEIEDTATHRQITYFRGKTGGRIKSSAQAEPIPADEFTIARAVYKLVCGEVSSQTQAARSCLPVTESNIRFGDGNLLEISDNVVVQLSASATSTTITLRYTKD
;
A
#
# COMPACT_ATOMS: atom_id res chain seq x y z
N MET A 1 -8.17 91.17 -2.01
CA MET A 1 -9.51 91.54 -1.52
C MET A 1 -10.49 90.55 -2.13
N GLN A 2 -11.28 89.87 -1.29
CA GLN A 2 -12.67 89.40 -1.49
C GLN A 2 -13.16 89.14 -2.93
N ALA A 3 -13.98 88.15 -3.27
CA ALA A 3 -14.69 87.07 -2.61
C ALA A 3 -15.45 86.35 -3.74
N PHE A 4 -15.99 85.16 -3.44
CA PHE A 4 -17.25 84.61 -3.94
C PHE A 4 -17.69 84.87 -5.40
N LYS A 5 -17.93 83.78 -6.13
CA LYS A 5 -19.18 83.65 -6.90
C LYS A 5 -19.56 82.18 -7.14
N THR A 6 -20.68 81.83 -6.52
CA THR A 6 -21.59 80.74 -6.86
C THR A 6 -22.31 81.03 -8.19
N LEU A 7 -22.63 79.98 -8.96
CA LEU A 7 -23.99 79.61 -9.45
C LEU A 7 -23.95 78.80 -10.76
N SER A 8 -24.46 77.57 -10.63
CA SER A 8 -25.45 76.87 -11.46
C SER A 8 -25.45 76.93 -13.00
N THR A 9 -25.59 75.71 -13.52
CA THR A 9 -26.40 75.23 -14.67
C THR A 9 -25.94 75.56 -16.09
N THR A 10 -25.73 74.52 -16.89
CA THR A 10 -26.62 74.22 -18.03
C THR A 10 -26.40 72.79 -18.54
N ASN A 11 -27.52 72.20 -18.93
CA ASN A 11 -27.70 70.89 -19.53
C ASN A 11 -27.47 71.01 -21.04
N SER A 12 -26.75 70.07 -21.66
CA SER A 12 -26.73 69.90 -23.12
C SER A 12 -26.30 68.47 -23.44
N ASN A 13 -27.29 67.63 -23.74
CA ASN A 13 -27.08 66.38 -24.45
C ASN A 13 -26.97 66.67 -25.95
N SER A 14 -25.97 66.11 -26.62
CA SER A 14 -26.14 65.66 -28.00
C SER A 14 -25.26 64.44 -28.29
N PRO A 15 -25.81 63.34 -28.86
CA PRO A 15 -25.13 62.07 -29.05
C PRO A 15 -24.70 61.88 -30.52
N ALA A 16 -23.44 61.56 -30.76
CA ALA A 16 -23.05 60.83 -31.98
C ALA A 16 -21.60 60.35 -31.87
N ALA A 17 -21.37 59.15 -32.41
CA ALA A 17 -20.07 58.62 -32.81
C ALA A 17 -19.15 58.09 -31.70
N PHE A 18 -19.49 56.94 -31.11
CA PHE A 18 -18.48 55.93 -30.73
C PHE A 18 -19.07 54.51 -30.79
N ILE A 19 -19.85 54.21 -31.82
CA ILE A 19 -20.24 52.84 -32.19
C ILE A 19 -19.20 52.36 -33.19
N HIS A 20 -18.12 51.70 -32.75
CA HIS A 20 -17.33 50.78 -33.59
C HIS A 20 -16.32 49.90 -32.82
N LEU A 21 -16.14 50.06 -31.50
CA LEU A 21 -15.11 49.33 -30.73
C LEU A 21 -15.64 48.25 -29.77
N PHE A 22 -16.81 47.65 -30.03
CA PHE A 22 -17.39 46.64 -29.13
C PHE A 22 -17.77 45.30 -29.79
N LEU A 23 -17.44 45.08 -31.08
CA LEU A 23 -17.86 43.90 -31.83
C LEU A 23 -16.72 42.96 -32.29
N LEU A 24 -15.46 43.21 -31.91
CA LEU A 24 -14.33 42.32 -32.22
C LEU A 24 -13.85 41.47 -31.03
N ILE A 25 -14.25 41.82 -29.81
CA ILE A 25 -13.80 41.13 -28.60
C ILE A 25 -14.46 39.75 -28.40
N PRO A 26 -15.76 39.51 -28.71
CA PRO A 26 -16.36 38.20 -28.42
C PRO A 26 -15.98 37.11 -29.43
N LEU A 27 -15.60 37.47 -30.68
CA LEU A 27 -15.20 36.49 -31.70
C LEU A 27 -13.81 35.91 -31.45
N PHE A 28 -12.87 36.71 -30.91
CA PHE A 28 -11.53 36.23 -30.56
C PHE A 28 -11.54 35.32 -29.32
N ALA A 29 -12.42 35.59 -28.35
CA ALA A 29 -12.58 34.77 -27.16
C ALA A 29 -13.15 33.37 -27.48
N LEU A 30 -14.07 33.28 -28.46
CA LEU A 30 -14.65 32.00 -28.88
C LEU A 30 -13.63 31.15 -29.68
N ALA A 31 -12.81 31.78 -30.53
CA ALA A 31 -11.77 31.08 -31.28
C ALA A 31 -10.66 30.50 -30.39
N LEU A 32 -10.26 31.22 -29.32
CA LEU A 32 -9.26 30.74 -28.36
C LEU A 32 -9.78 29.53 -27.54
N LEU A 33 -11.08 29.50 -27.21
CA LEU A 33 -11.69 28.40 -26.46
C LEU A 33 -11.79 27.11 -27.28
N ILE A 34 -11.96 27.21 -28.60
CA ILE A 34 -11.93 26.05 -29.51
C ILE A 34 -10.49 25.49 -29.63
N ILE A 35 -9.47 26.35 -29.69
CA ILE A 35 -8.06 25.90 -29.78
C ILE A 35 -7.64 25.17 -28.49
N ILE A 36 -8.10 25.61 -27.31
CA ILE A 36 -7.78 24.94 -26.04
C ILE A 36 -8.43 23.55 -25.94
N GLN A 37 -9.63 23.36 -26.50
CA GLN A 37 -10.32 22.06 -26.53
C GLN A 37 -9.67 21.04 -27.48
N LEU A 38 -8.94 21.49 -28.51
CA LEU A 38 -8.22 20.58 -29.42
C LEU A 38 -6.82 20.17 -28.92
N SER A 39 -6.31 20.80 -27.86
CA SER A 39 -5.03 20.44 -27.24
C SER A 39 -5.18 19.40 -26.12
N SER A 40 -6.06 18.42 -26.31
CA SER A 40 -6.06 17.24 -25.45
C SER A 40 -4.75 16.49 -25.70
N PRO A 41 -3.86 16.28 -24.71
CA PRO A 41 -2.74 15.37 -24.91
C PRO A 41 -3.30 14.02 -25.34
N PRO A 42 -2.68 13.33 -26.31
CA PRO A 42 -3.11 12.01 -26.70
C PRO A 42 -3.15 11.15 -25.44
N VAL A 43 -4.34 10.58 -25.16
CA VAL A 43 -4.50 9.49 -24.18
C VAL A 43 -3.42 8.49 -24.52
N GLN A 44 -2.41 8.40 -23.67
CA GLN A 44 -1.34 7.44 -23.84
C GLN A 44 -2.01 6.07 -23.81
N ALA A 45 -2.06 5.42 -24.97
CA ALA A 45 -2.37 4.01 -25.07
C ALA A 45 -1.45 3.32 -24.06
N SER A 46 -2.06 2.74 -23.02
CA SER A 46 -1.33 1.92 -22.07
C SER A 46 -0.58 0.87 -22.88
N VAL A 47 0.74 0.90 -22.79
CA VAL A 47 1.55 -0.25 -23.19
C VAL A 47 0.98 -1.40 -22.37
N ILE A 48 0.25 -2.31 -23.01
CA ILE A 48 -0.22 -3.54 -22.39
C ILE A 48 1.03 -4.39 -22.24
N GLU A 49 1.81 -4.08 -21.22
CA GLU A 49 2.88 -4.94 -20.76
C GLU A 49 2.18 -6.19 -20.23
N ALA A 50 2.38 -7.32 -20.90
CA ALA A 50 1.72 -8.56 -20.55
C ALA A 50 2.08 -8.88 -19.09
N GLU A 51 1.10 -8.73 -18.19
CA GLU A 51 1.32 -9.00 -16.77
C GLU A 51 1.69 -10.46 -16.58
N LYS A 52 2.75 -10.71 -15.81
CA LYS A 52 3.08 -12.06 -15.41
C LYS A 52 1.94 -12.61 -14.55
N LYS A 53 1.44 -13.78 -14.92
CA LYS A 53 0.45 -14.50 -14.11
C LYS A 53 1.00 -14.74 -12.70
N PHE A 54 0.14 -14.61 -11.70
CA PHE A 54 0.49 -14.89 -10.31
C PHE A 54 1.13 -16.28 -10.16
N ASP A 55 2.28 -16.35 -9.52
CA ASP A 55 3.02 -17.59 -9.29
C ASP A 55 2.39 -18.37 -8.12
N TYR A 56 1.34 -19.13 -8.44
CA TYR A 56 0.63 -19.95 -7.46
C TYR A 56 1.51 -21.05 -6.85
N GLN A 57 2.43 -21.63 -7.63
CA GLN A 57 3.31 -22.68 -7.13
C GLN A 57 4.32 -22.12 -6.14
N GLY A 58 4.95 -20.99 -6.47
CA GLY A 58 5.83 -20.24 -5.59
C GLY A 58 5.12 -19.81 -4.30
N PHE A 59 3.87 -19.35 -4.39
CA PHE A 59 3.06 -19.01 -3.23
C PHE A 59 2.83 -20.21 -2.29
N LEU A 60 2.46 -21.37 -2.83
CA LEU A 60 2.18 -22.57 -2.02
C LEU A 60 3.41 -23.14 -1.30
N VAL A 61 4.62 -22.92 -1.84
CA VAL A 61 5.88 -23.39 -1.23
C VAL A 61 6.62 -22.30 -0.46
N THR A 62 6.09 -21.08 -0.40
CA THR A 62 6.72 -20.00 0.37
C THR A 62 6.70 -20.35 1.85
N GLU A 63 7.88 -20.37 2.45
CA GLU A 63 8.06 -20.77 3.83
C GLU A 63 7.99 -19.59 4.79
N VAL A 64 7.33 -19.82 5.92
CA VAL A 64 7.31 -18.95 7.09
C VAL A 64 7.77 -19.81 8.26
N GLU A 65 8.94 -19.53 8.82
CA GLU A 65 9.53 -20.31 9.92
C GLU A 65 9.66 -21.82 9.57
N GLY A 66 9.99 -22.11 8.30
CA GLY A 66 10.22 -23.46 7.77
C GLY A 66 8.96 -24.25 7.39
N ILE A 67 7.76 -23.65 7.52
CA ILE A 67 6.50 -24.26 7.08
C ILE A 67 5.89 -23.48 5.92
N SER A 68 5.21 -24.18 5.01
CA SER A 68 4.49 -23.60 3.88
C SER A 68 3.06 -24.12 3.84
N LEU A 69 2.26 -23.56 2.93
CA LEU A 69 0.89 -24.01 2.68
C LEU A 69 0.82 -25.48 2.20
N ARG A 70 1.94 -26.05 1.75
CA ARG A 70 2.08 -27.46 1.36
C ARG A 70 2.64 -28.39 2.42
N THR A 71 3.17 -27.85 3.52
CA THR A 71 3.72 -28.70 4.59
C THR A 71 2.63 -29.65 5.10
N PRO A 72 2.83 -30.97 5.17
CA PRO A 72 1.82 -31.85 5.72
C PRO A 72 1.44 -31.47 7.17
N PRO A 73 0.16 -31.49 7.56
CA PRO A 73 -0.27 -31.06 8.91
C PRO A 73 0.48 -31.75 10.05
N GLU A 74 0.76 -33.04 9.90
CA GLU A 74 1.50 -33.87 10.86
C GLU A 74 2.97 -33.47 10.99
N MET A 75 3.54 -32.80 10.00
CA MET A 75 4.94 -32.33 10.01
C MET A 75 5.09 -30.93 10.63
N ILE A 76 4.02 -30.14 10.69
CA ILE A 76 4.06 -28.77 11.25
C ILE A 76 4.59 -28.76 12.69
N PRO A 77 4.06 -29.57 13.64
CA PRO A 77 4.55 -29.55 15.01
C PRO A 77 6.06 -29.82 15.09
N VAL A 78 6.54 -30.81 14.33
CA VAL A 78 7.95 -31.23 14.31
C VAL A 78 8.87 -30.11 13.81
N ILE A 79 8.49 -29.43 12.73
CA ILE A 79 9.27 -28.32 12.17
C ILE A 79 9.30 -27.13 13.14
N LEU A 80 8.14 -26.77 13.69
CA LEU A 80 8.03 -25.63 14.59
C LEU A 80 8.75 -25.86 15.92
N GLU A 81 8.69 -27.08 16.47
CA GLU A 81 9.45 -27.46 17.67
C GLU A 81 10.96 -27.35 17.44
N LYS A 82 11.44 -27.83 16.28
CA LYS A 82 12.85 -27.68 15.87
C LYS A 82 13.27 -26.20 15.81
N ASN A 83 12.34 -25.30 15.47
CA ASN A 83 12.52 -23.85 15.46
C ASN A 83 12.19 -23.17 16.80
N SER A 84 12.18 -23.93 17.91
CA SER A 84 11.95 -23.45 19.28
C SER A 84 10.56 -22.86 19.54
N TYR A 85 9.57 -23.23 18.74
CA TYR A 85 8.17 -22.97 19.08
C TYR A 85 7.62 -24.07 19.97
N SER A 86 6.71 -23.69 20.86
CA SER A 86 5.90 -24.62 21.65
C SER A 86 4.43 -24.43 21.31
N GLN A 87 3.68 -25.53 21.25
CA GLN A 87 2.24 -25.48 21.02
C GLN A 87 1.55 -24.88 22.26
N ALA A 88 0.91 -23.72 22.10
CA ALA A 88 0.19 -23.04 23.17
C ALA A 88 -1.26 -23.51 23.26
N ARG A 89 -1.88 -23.76 22.10
CA ARG A 89 -3.25 -24.30 21.91
C ARG A 89 -3.29 -25.04 20.58
N GLN A 90 -4.29 -25.92 20.37
CA GLN A 90 -4.57 -26.69 19.14
C GLN A 90 -3.64 -26.39 17.94
N ALA A 91 -3.89 -25.32 17.19
CA ALA A 91 -3.11 -24.99 16.00
C ALA A 91 -2.33 -23.67 16.14
N THR A 92 -2.00 -23.30 17.39
CA THR A 92 -1.28 -22.07 17.75
C THR A 92 0.03 -22.40 18.43
N TYR A 93 1.12 -21.89 17.87
CA TYR A 93 2.49 -22.11 18.32
C TYR A 93 3.13 -20.79 18.72
N THR A 94 3.87 -20.77 19.82
CA THR A 94 4.53 -19.55 20.30
C THR A 94 6.01 -19.79 20.61
N LYS A 95 6.80 -18.75 20.36
CA LYS A 95 8.23 -18.68 20.70
C LYS A 95 8.47 -17.33 21.36
N GLN A 96 9.40 -17.25 22.30
CA GLN A 96 9.80 -15.98 22.91
C GLN A 96 11.32 -15.88 22.93
N THR A 97 11.84 -14.69 22.62
CA THR A 97 13.26 -14.39 22.73
C THR A 97 13.46 -13.15 23.58
N GLN A 98 14.56 -13.15 24.35
CA GLN A 98 14.94 -12.00 25.15
C GLN A 98 15.59 -10.95 24.25
N GLU A 99 15.13 -9.72 24.35
CA GLU A 99 15.71 -8.56 23.66
C GLU A 99 16.53 -7.73 24.66
N PRO A 100 17.42 -6.84 24.17
CA PRO A 100 18.05 -5.85 25.01
C PRO A 100 17.03 -5.03 25.83
N GLY A 101 17.34 -4.74 27.09
CA GLY A 101 16.58 -3.80 27.91
C GLY A 101 15.22 -4.29 28.43
N GLN A 102 15.17 -5.47 29.07
CA GLN A 102 13.95 -6.05 29.67
C GLN A 102 12.77 -6.26 28.69
N ARG A 103 13.03 -6.20 27.38
CA ARG A 103 12.03 -6.46 26.33
C ARG A 103 12.05 -7.92 25.93
N LYS A 104 10.94 -8.38 25.36
CA LYS A 104 10.84 -9.72 24.78
C LYS A 104 10.19 -9.61 23.41
N SER A 105 10.72 -10.34 22.44
CA SER A 105 10.03 -10.59 21.19
C SER A 105 9.15 -11.82 21.39
N VAL A 106 7.86 -11.67 21.09
CA VAL A 106 6.86 -12.74 21.17
C VAL A 106 6.45 -13.08 19.76
N TYR A 107 6.66 -14.33 19.40
CA TYR A 107 6.35 -14.90 18.09
C TYR A 107 5.15 -15.81 18.24
N ARG A 108 4.25 -15.78 17.26
CA ARG A 108 3.07 -16.62 17.20
C ARG A 108 2.84 -17.07 15.77
N ILE A 109 2.56 -18.36 15.61
CA ILE A 109 2.10 -18.95 14.36
C ILE A 109 0.75 -19.58 14.63
N GLU A 110 -0.24 -19.23 13.81
CA GLU A 110 -1.57 -19.84 13.82
C GLU A 110 -1.78 -20.55 12.49
N ILE A 111 -2.25 -21.79 12.58
CA ILE A 111 -2.57 -22.63 11.43
C ILE A 111 -4.08 -22.84 11.41
N GLU A 112 -4.70 -22.55 10.29
CA GLU A 112 -6.07 -22.97 10.02
C GLU A 112 -6.02 -23.93 8.85
N ASP A 113 -6.52 -25.15 9.05
CA ASP A 113 -6.56 -26.19 8.02
C ASP A 113 -7.94 -26.85 8.04
N THR A 114 -8.77 -26.45 7.08
CA THR A 114 -10.17 -26.91 6.96
C THR A 114 -10.37 -27.67 5.66
N ALA A 115 -11.56 -28.20 5.42
CA ALA A 115 -11.89 -28.82 4.14
C ALA A 115 -11.81 -27.81 2.97
N THR A 116 -12.07 -26.52 3.20
CA THR A 116 -12.25 -25.52 2.15
C THR A 116 -11.03 -24.64 1.93
N HIS A 117 -10.16 -24.50 2.92
CA HIS A 117 -9.01 -23.61 2.80
C HIS A 117 -7.93 -23.99 3.80
N ARG A 118 -6.76 -23.41 3.58
CA ARG A 118 -5.64 -23.50 4.51
C ARG A 118 -4.90 -22.18 4.62
N GLN A 119 -4.53 -21.82 5.84
CA GLN A 119 -3.93 -20.55 6.20
C GLN A 119 -2.78 -20.72 7.19
N ILE A 120 -1.74 -19.91 7.00
CA ILE A 120 -0.66 -19.70 7.96
C ILE A 120 -0.65 -18.22 8.31
N THR A 121 -0.77 -17.91 9.60
CA THR A 121 -0.65 -16.55 10.12
C THR A 121 0.54 -16.49 11.06
N TYR A 122 1.57 -15.75 10.67
CA TYR A 122 2.72 -15.43 11.52
C TYR A 122 2.59 -14.02 12.08
N PHE A 123 2.88 -13.90 13.36
CA PHE A 123 2.98 -12.64 14.07
C PHE A 123 4.25 -12.61 14.91
N ARG A 124 4.94 -11.47 14.89
CA ARG A 124 5.87 -11.08 15.94
C ARG A 124 5.46 -9.72 16.49
N GLY A 125 5.48 -9.58 17.81
CA GLY A 125 5.41 -8.29 18.48
C GLY A 125 6.45 -8.17 19.60
N LYS A 126 6.90 -6.95 19.88
CA LYS A 126 7.75 -6.67 21.05
C LYS A 126 6.87 -6.36 22.28
N THR A 127 7.18 -7.01 23.41
CA THR A 127 6.58 -6.73 24.73
C THR A 127 7.65 -6.26 25.72
N GLY A 128 7.24 -5.70 26.86
CA GLY A 128 8.13 -5.06 27.86
C GLY A 128 7.93 -3.55 27.94
N GLY A 129 8.54 -2.92 28.96
CA GLY A 129 8.33 -1.50 29.30
C GLY A 129 8.61 -0.50 28.17
N ARG A 130 8.11 0.73 28.33
CA ARG A 130 8.24 1.80 27.33
C ARG A 130 9.71 2.21 27.17
N ILE A 131 10.29 1.94 26.00
CA ILE A 131 11.53 2.58 25.56
C ILE A 131 11.15 3.85 24.79
N LYS A 132 11.81 4.98 25.09
CA LYS A 132 11.73 6.17 24.22
C LYS A 132 12.32 5.78 22.86
N SER A 133 11.49 5.71 21.83
CA SER A 133 11.94 5.44 20.47
C SER A 133 13.03 6.43 20.07
N SER A 134 14.12 5.94 19.50
CA SER A 134 15.08 6.80 18.81
C SER A 134 14.41 7.41 17.57
N ALA A 135 14.91 8.55 17.08
CA ALA A 135 14.41 9.15 15.84
C ALA A 135 14.72 8.29 14.60
N GLN A 136 15.63 7.32 14.72
CA GLN A 136 16.06 6.46 13.63
C GLN A 136 15.19 5.21 13.55
N ALA A 137 14.73 4.90 12.34
CA ALA A 137 13.99 3.68 12.07
C ALA A 137 14.92 2.46 12.26
N GLU A 138 14.56 1.59 13.21
CA GLU A 138 15.22 0.31 13.39
C GLU A 138 14.95 -0.62 12.18
N PRO A 139 15.88 -1.52 11.83
CA PRO A 139 15.66 -2.50 10.77
C PRO A 139 14.71 -3.63 11.22
N ILE A 140 14.05 -4.26 10.26
CA ILE A 140 13.35 -5.53 10.43
C ILE A 140 14.40 -6.62 10.75
N PRO A 141 14.15 -7.57 11.67
CA PRO A 141 15.05 -8.70 11.90
C PRO A 141 15.38 -9.44 10.59
N ALA A 142 16.63 -9.84 10.38
CA ALA A 142 17.13 -10.34 9.10
C ALA A 142 16.34 -11.55 8.55
N ASP A 143 15.99 -12.49 9.43
CA ASP A 143 15.21 -13.68 9.06
C ASP A 143 13.81 -13.28 8.55
N GLU A 144 13.17 -12.35 9.26
CA GLU A 144 11.85 -11.83 8.89
C GLU A 144 11.89 -10.96 7.63
N PHE A 145 12.94 -10.16 7.45
CA PHE A 145 13.13 -9.36 6.24
C PHE A 145 13.19 -10.26 5.01
N THR A 146 13.89 -11.39 5.11
CA THR A 146 13.99 -12.38 4.03
C THR A 146 12.63 -12.94 3.64
N ILE A 147 11.84 -13.38 4.63
CA ILE A 147 10.49 -13.92 4.42
C ILE A 147 9.55 -12.83 3.87
N ALA A 148 9.52 -11.66 4.52
CA ALA A 148 8.68 -10.53 4.11
C ALA A 148 8.99 -10.09 2.68
N ARG A 149 10.26 -10.02 2.29
CA ARG A 149 10.67 -9.68 0.93
C ARG A 149 10.24 -10.74 -0.08
N ALA A 150 10.28 -12.03 0.27
CA ALA A 150 9.80 -13.09 -0.60
C ALA A 150 8.29 -12.95 -0.85
N VAL A 151 7.50 -12.76 0.21
CA VAL A 151 6.04 -12.53 0.12
C VAL A 151 5.74 -11.26 -0.69
N TYR A 152 6.47 -10.17 -0.44
CA TYR A 152 6.32 -8.93 -1.19
C TYR A 152 6.56 -9.14 -2.70
N LYS A 153 7.61 -9.87 -3.08
CA LYS A 153 7.92 -10.12 -4.50
C LYS A 153 6.82 -10.90 -5.22
N LEU A 154 6.18 -11.86 -4.56
CA LEU A 154 5.05 -12.60 -5.12
C LEU A 154 3.85 -11.70 -5.43
N VAL A 155 3.62 -10.68 -4.61
CA VAL A 155 2.44 -9.79 -4.71
C VAL A 155 2.72 -8.55 -5.55
N CYS A 156 3.91 -7.96 -5.46
CA CYS A 156 4.22 -6.63 -5.99
C CYS A 156 5.40 -6.60 -6.97
N GLY A 157 6.16 -7.70 -7.13
CA GLY A 157 7.45 -7.68 -7.83
C GLY A 157 7.36 -7.54 -9.35
N GLU A 158 6.59 -8.41 -10.01
CA GLU A 158 6.52 -8.51 -11.48
C GLU A 158 5.09 -8.26 -11.99
N VAL A 159 4.50 -7.16 -11.54
CA VAL A 159 3.13 -6.74 -11.93
C VAL A 159 3.14 -5.31 -12.44
N SER A 160 2.12 -4.93 -13.23
CA SER A 160 2.05 -3.57 -13.81
C SER A 160 1.98 -2.49 -12.73
N SER A 161 2.32 -1.26 -13.09
CA SER A 161 2.18 -0.10 -12.22
C SER A 161 0.73 0.11 -11.74
N GLN A 162 -0.26 -0.20 -12.59
CA GLN A 162 -1.68 -0.16 -12.23
C GLN A 162 -1.98 -1.17 -11.12
N THR A 163 -1.50 -2.41 -11.26
CA THR A 163 -1.67 -3.46 -10.25
C THR A 163 -0.92 -3.12 -8.96
N GLN A 164 0.29 -2.57 -9.04
CA GLN A 164 1.02 -2.11 -7.86
C GLN A 164 0.25 -1.02 -7.10
N ALA A 165 -0.34 -0.06 -7.82
CA ALA A 165 -1.16 0.98 -7.22
C ALA A 165 -2.44 0.41 -6.58
N ALA A 166 -3.13 -0.49 -7.26
CA ALA A 166 -4.34 -1.15 -6.76
C ALA A 166 -4.07 -1.97 -5.49
N ARG A 167 -2.89 -2.59 -5.40
CA ARG A 167 -2.44 -3.36 -4.23
C ARG A 167 -1.76 -2.51 -3.16
N SER A 168 -1.65 -1.19 -3.39
CA SER A 168 -0.94 -0.25 -2.52
C SER A 168 0.48 -0.73 -2.16
N CYS A 169 1.21 -1.23 -3.17
CA CYS A 169 2.59 -1.68 -3.03
C CYS A 169 3.49 -0.49 -2.70
N LEU A 170 4.10 -0.48 -1.51
CA LEU A 170 5.05 0.56 -1.10
C LEU A 170 6.49 0.11 -1.34
N PRO A 171 7.43 1.04 -1.58
CA PRO A 171 8.84 0.69 -1.73
C PRO A 171 9.37 -0.10 -0.52
N VAL A 172 10.08 -1.20 -0.81
CA VAL A 172 10.74 -2.02 0.21
C VAL A 172 11.91 -1.26 0.81
N THR A 173 11.96 -1.14 2.13
CA THR A 173 13.09 -0.60 2.89
C THR A 173 13.51 -1.57 3.98
N GLU A 174 14.70 -1.37 4.56
CA GLU A 174 15.18 -2.20 5.68
C GLU A 174 14.28 -2.13 6.92
N SER A 175 13.53 -1.04 7.09
CA SER A 175 12.68 -0.80 8.26
C SER A 175 11.20 -1.04 8.00
N ASN A 176 10.78 -1.21 6.74
CA ASN A 176 9.39 -1.40 6.38
C ASN A 176 9.20 -2.24 5.10
N ILE A 177 8.36 -3.26 5.19
CA ILE A 177 7.82 -3.98 4.03
C ILE A 177 6.33 -4.17 4.23
N ARG A 178 5.51 -3.60 3.35
CA ARG A 178 4.04 -3.75 3.37
C ARG A 178 3.40 -3.50 2.01
N PHE A 179 2.19 -4.02 1.86
CA PHE A 179 1.23 -3.69 0.80
C PHE A 179 -0.18 -3.68 1.39
N GLY A 180 -1.18 -3.21 0.66
CA GLY A 180 -2.58 -3.19 1.11
C GLY A 180 -2.78 -2.48 2.45
N ASP A 181 -1.94 -1.48 2.75
CA ASP A 181 -1.83 -0.81 4.05
C ASP A 181 -1.56 -1.73 5.27
N GLY A 182 -1.11 -2.95 5.02
CA GLY A 182 -0.90 -3.98 6.04
C GLY A 182 -2.15 -4.81 6.33
N ASN A 183 -3.22 -4.68 5.54
CA ASN A 183 -4.44 -5.48 5.64
C ASN A 183 -4.37 -6.74 4.77
N LEU A 184 -5.34 -7.62 4.95
CA LEU A 184 -5.56 -8.76 4.04
C LEU A 184 -5.94 -8.23 2.65
N LEU A 185 -5.31 -8.80 1.64
CA LEU A 185 -5.50 -8.46 0.24
C LEU A 185 -5.83 -9.74 -0.54
N GLU A 186 -6.95 -9.72 -1.24
CA GLU A 186 -7.32 -10.79 -2.17
C GLU A 186 -6.53 -10.62 -3.47
N ILE A 187 -5.73 -11.62 -3.81
CA ILE A 187 -4.89 -11.60 -5.01
C ILE A 187 -5.59 -12.28 -6.18
N SER A 188 -6.40 -13.29 -5.88
CA SER A 188 -7.28 -14.03 -6.77
C SER A 188 -8.36 -14.72 -5.94
N ASP A 189 -9.34 -15.34 -6.59
CA ASP A 189 -10.44 -16.07 -5.94
C ASP A 189 -9.96 -17.10 -4.90
N ASN A 190 -8.78 -17.65 -5.10
CA ASN A 190 -8.23 -18.72 -4.26
C ASN A 190 -7.04 -18.27 -3.38
N VAL A 191 -6.65 -17.00 -3.40
CA VAL A 191 -5.42 -16.54 -2.70
C VAL A 191 -5.65 -15.23 -1.96
N VAL A 192 -5.36 -15.24 -0.66
CA VAL A 192 -5.38 -14.05 0.19
C VAL A 192 -4.05 -13.92 0.93
N VAL A 193 -3.51 -12.70 0.96
CA VAL A 193 -2.20 -12.42 1.54
C VAL A 193 -2.26 -11.17 2.41
N GLN A 194 -1.56 -11.18 3.54
CA GLN A 194 -1.29 -9.99 4.34
C GLN A 194 0.22 -9.87 4.58
N LEU A 195 0.73 -8.64 4.50
CA LEU A 195 2.11 -8.34 4.86
C LEU A 195 2.22 -6.95 5.48
N SER A 196 2.71 -6.90 6.71
CA SER A 196 3.13 -5.69 7.38
C SER A 196 4.32 -6.01 8.28
N ALA A 197 5.53 -5.63 7.86
CA ALA A 197 6.76 -5.90 8.59
C ALA A 197 7.46 -4.59 8.97
N SER A 198 7.92 -4.53 10.21
CA SER A 198 8.68 -3.41 10.79
C SER A 198 9.61 -3.91 11.89
N ALA A 199 10.46 -3.05 12.44
CA ALA A 199 11.29 -3.43 13.58
C ALA A 199 10.50 -3.86 14.82
N THR A 200 9.29 -3.32 15.04
CA THR A 200 8.53 -3.54 16.29
C THR A 200 7.46 -4.61 16.17
N SER A 201 6.98 -4.86 14.96
CA SER A 201 5.94 -5.84 14.68
C SER A 201 6.06 -6.37 13.27
N THR A 202 5.72 -7.64 13.10
CA THR A 202 5.59 -8.28 11.79
C THR A 202 4.33 -9.13 11.77
N THR A 203 3.52 -8.98 10.73
CA THR A 203 2.35 -9.82 10.44
C THR A 203 2.46 -10.32 9.01
N ILE A 204 2.36 -11.63 8.84
CA ILE A 204 2.32 -12.30 7.54
C ILE A 204 1.17 -13.29 7.57
N THR A 205 0.24 -13.18 6.63
CA THR A 205 -0.84 -14.17 6.46
C THR A 205 -0.78 -14.69 5.05
N LEU A 206 -0.70 -16.00 4.88
CA LEU A 206 -0.81 -16.69 3.59
C LEU A 206 -2.03 -17.60 3.67
N ARG A 207 -3.01 -17.42 2.78
CA ARG A 207 -4.21 -18.27 2.70
C ARG A 207 -4.44 -18.72 1.27
N TYR A 208 -4.76 -20.00 1.11
CA TYR A 208 -5.32 -20.51 -0.14
C TYR A 208 -6.62 -21.28 0.07
N THR A 209 -7.53 -21.16 -0.89
CA THR A 209 -8.75 -22.00 -0.99
C THR A 209 -8.39 -23.32 -1.66
N LYS A 210 -8.89 -24.43 -1.11
CA LYS A 210 -8.75 -25.77 -1.67
C LYS A 210 -9.85 -25.98 -2.72
N ASP A 211 -9.46 -26.46 -3.89
CA ASP A 211 -10.39 -26.89 -4.93
C ASP A 211 -10.98 -28.27 -4.62
#